data_AF-A0A0U5CJR4-F1
#
_entry.id   AF-A0A0U5CJR4-F1
#
_cell.length_a   1.000
_cell.length_b   1.000
_cell.length_c   1.000
_cell.angle_alpha   90.00
_cell.angle_beta   90.00
_cell.angle_gamma   90.00
#
_symmetry.space_group_name_H-M   'P 1'
#
loop_
_entity.id
_entity.type
_entity.pdbx_description
1 polymer ?
#
loop_
_entity_poly.entity_id
_entity_poly.type
_entity_poly.pdbx_seq_one_letter_code
_entity_poly.pdbx_strand_id
1 'polypeptide(L)'
;MPVATPISGIEKIAVVFARLYISGQDHGVRGLLPYRAGSNYLDHAITTFNHVTLPSTALLGKSHTATTVRKDGFSELIWCVPIGTLSLSLTAIPALKASAWIDAEYALKRTVGATPTPIIHFRTQQIPIFHTIAQAYVVPEYAQWSMERFMDPRVDSRLRHAYAMLFKTVAVGHTLSSVQILSQEIVWRGLLEDNQLIRIELELRGNKIAEGDATVLCIRLASDILHDKISIPPR
;
A
#
# COMPACT_ATOMS: atom_id res chain seq x y z
N MET A 1 3.08 8.34 -8.41
CA MET A 1 4.20 9.30 -8.53
C MET A 1 4.56 9.45 -10.01
N PRO A 2 4.91 10.65 -10.51
CA PRO A 2 5.50 10.81 -11.83
C PRO A 2 6.92 10.21 -11.86
N VAL A 3 7.38 9.76 -13.04
CA VAL A 3 8.72 9.18 -13.22
C VAL A 3 9.80 10.22 -12.93
N ALA A 4 10.71 9.95 -11.98
CA ALA A 4 11.73 10.92 -11.58
C ALA A 4 12.97 10.93 -12.50
N THR A 5 13.42 9.77 -13.01
CA THR A 5 14.59 9.64 -13.91
C THR A 5 14.52 10.61 -15.10
N PRO A 6 15.57 11.43 -15.37
CA PRO A 6 15.52 12.46 -16.41
C PRO A 6 15.62 11.85 -17.82
N ILE A 7 14.45 11.52 -18.40
CA ILE A 7 14.33 11.12 -19.81
C ILE A 7 14.25 12.39 -20.67
N SER A 8 15.15 12.50 -21.65
CA SER A 8 15.17 13.65 -22.57
C SER A 8 13.92 13.70 -23.45
N GLY A 9 13.44 14.92 -23.75
CA GLY A 9 12.27 15.14 -24.61
C GLY A 9 10.90 14.86 -23.97
N ILE A 10 10.83 14.40 -22.71
CA ILE A 10 9.56 14.19 -21.99
C ILE A 10 9.31 15.35 -21.03
N GLU A 11 8.25 16.13 -21.26
CA GLU A 11 7.77 17.13 -20.31
C GLU A 11 7.30 16.47 -19.00
N LYS A 12 7.60 17.11 -17.86
CA LYS A 12 7.29 16.58 -16.53
C LYS A 12 6.39 17.53 -15.75
N ILE A 13 5.17 17.08 -15.51
CA ILE A 13 4.17 17.77 -14.69
C ILE A 13 4.00 17.01 -13.37
N ALA A 14 3.88 17.75 -12.26
CA ALA A 14 3.64 17.18 -10.93
C ALA A 14 2.67 18.06 -10.15
N VAL A 15 1.74 17.45 -9.41
CA VAL A 15 0.90 18.14 -8.42
C VAL A 15 1.68 18.24 -7.12
N VAL A 16 1.85 19.45 -6.59
CA VAL A 16 2.67 19.74 -5.41
C VAL A 16 1.78 20.18 -4.25
N PHE A 17 1.75 19.39 -3.18
CA PHE A 17 1.12 19.79 -1.93
C PHE A 17 2.07 20.70 -1.13
N ALA A 18 1.84 22.00 -1.19
CA ALA A 18 2.59 23.02 -0.46
C ALA A 18 1.66 23.85 0.43
N ARG A 19 2.22 24.44 1.50
CA ARG A 19 1.53 25.52 2.23
C ARG A 19 1.64 26.81 1.42
N LEU A 20 0.53 27.54 1.27
CA LEU A 20 0.52 28.84 0.62
C LEU A 20 1.20 29.88 1.52
N TYR A 21 2.37 30.36 1.12
CA TYR A 21 3.18 31.39 1.79
C TYR A 21 3.63 32.46 0.78
N ILE A 22 4.02 33.63 1.28
CA ILE A 22 4.41 34.80 0.47
C ILE A 22 5.70 35.40 1.05
N SER A 23 6.72 35.64 0.19
CA SER A 23 8.00 36.37 0.43
C SER A 23 9.21 35.63 1.08
N GLY A 24 10.03 34.92 0.27
CA GLY A 24 11.39 34.38 0.62
C GLY A 24 11.42 33.11 1.50
N GLN A 25 12.55 32.51 1.93
CA GLN A 25 13.88 32.17 1.35
C GLN A 25 14.29 30.78 1.95
N ASP A 26 15.31 29.99 1.56
CA ASP A 26 16.57 30.22 0.82
C ASP A 26 16.96 28.98 -0.07
N HIS A 27 18.18 28.92 -0.62
CA HIS A 27 18.60 28.01 -1.70
C HIS A 27 18.76 26.51 -1.32
N GLY A 28 18.62 25.61 -2.31
CA GLY A 28 18.73 24.16 -2.11
C GLY A 28 19.03 23.33 -3.37
N VAL A 29 19.27 22.02 -3.15
CA VAL A 29 19.80 21.05 -4.14
C VAL A 29 18.74 19.99 -4.51
N ARG A 30 18.87 19.33 -5.67
CA ARG A 30 18.07 18.14 -6.05
C ARG A 30 18.90 16.87 -5.93
N GLY A 31 18.28 15.79 -5.44
CA GLY A 31 18.91 14.47 -5.33
C GLY A 31 17.95 13.35 -5.69
N LEU A 32 18.44 12.38 -6.48
CA LEU A 32 17.82 11.06 -6.56
C LEU A 32 17.98 10.37 -5.20
N LEU A 33 16.96 9.63 -4.77
CA LEU A 33 17.08 8.76 -3.61
C LEU A 33 17.70 7.42 -4.04
N PRO A 34 18.34 6.66 -3.12
CA PRO A 34 18.69 5.28 -3.38
C PRO A 34 17.47 4.47 -3.83
N TYR A 35 17.68 3.49 -4.72
CA TYR A 35 16.61 2.57 -5.09
C TYR A 35 16.01 1.90 -3.85
N ARG A 36 14.69 1.90 -3.77
CA ARG A 36 13.96 1.17 -2.73
C ARG A 36 14.11 -0.32 -3.03
N ALA A 37 14.70 -1.06 -2.09
CA ALA A 37 14.89 -2.51 -2.20
C ALA A 37 13.58 -3.22 -2.61
N GLY A 38 13.65 -4.08 -3.62
CA GLY A 38 12.50 -4.77 -4.23
C GLY A 38 11.69 -3.96 -5.24
N SER A 39 11.88 -2.64 -5.32
CA SER A 39 11.10 -1.72 -6.19
C SER A 39 11.96 -1.19 -7.34
N ASN A 40 12.49 -2.12 -8.14
CA ASN A 40 13.56 -1.87 -9.12
C ASN A 40 13.14 -1.07 -10.37
N TYR A 41 11.91 -0.54 -10.41
CA TYR A 41 11.30 0.15 -11.58
C TYR A 41 10.61 1.47 -11.24
N LEU A 42 10.73 1.97 -10.00
CA LEU A 42 10.13 3.24 -9.56
C LEU A 42 11.19 4.16 -8.98
N ASP A 43 11.57 5.18 -9.75
CA ASP A 43 12.51 6.20 -9.28
C ASP A 43 11.88 7.07 -8.19
N HIS A 44 12.49 7.05 -7.01
CA HIS A 44 12.20 7.99 -5.94
C HIS A 44 13.23 9.13 -5.94
N ALA A 45 12.78 10.37 -5.76
CA ALA A 45 13.66 11.55 -5.76
C ALA A 45 13.14 12.64 -4.83
N ILE A 46 14.07 13.40 -4.24
CA ILE A 46 13.75 14.65 -3.54
C ILE A 46 13.62 15.75 -4.58
N THR A 47 12.40 16.28 -4.72
CA THR A 47 12.12 17.41 -5.61
C THR A 47 12.05 18.70 -4.79
N THR A 48 13.16 19.42 -4.77
CA THR A 48 13.27 20.75 -4.14
C THR A 48 12.76 21.82 -5.09
N PHE A 49 11.99 22.78 -4.55
CA PHE A 49 11.49 23.97 -5.23
C PHE A 49 12.07 25.21 -4.55
N ASN A 50 12.88 25.99 -5.26
CA ASN A 50 13.42 27.26 -4.78
C ASN A 50 12.72 28.40 -5.55
N HIS A 51 11.88 29.18 -4.85
CA HIS A 51 11.12 30.32 -5.38
C HIS A 51 10.58 30.19 -6.82
N VAL A 52 9.98 29.03 -7.11
CA VAL A 52 9.38 28.75 -8.42
C VAL A 52 8.09 29.56 -8.57
N THR A 53 8.18 30.69 -9.26
CA THR A 53 7.02 31.49 -9.67
C THR A 53 6.16 30.68 -10.65
N LEU A 54 4.90 30.48 -10.29
CA LEU A 54 3.87 29.87 -11.15
C LEU A 54 2.76 30.90 -11.41
N PRO A 55 2.08 30.86 -12.56
CA PRO A 55 0.89 31.69 -12.78
C PRO A 55 -0.23 31.27 -11.82
N SER A 56 -1.15 32.17 -11.52
CA SER A 56 -2.31 31.88 -10.64
C SER A 56 -3.19 30.72 -11.15
N THR A 57 -3.17 30.46 -12.46
CA THR A 57 -3.83 29.32 -13.12
C THR A 57 -3.21 27.96 -12.80
N ALA A 58 -2.02 27.89 -12.20
CA ALA A 58 -1.41 26.65 -11.72
C ALA A 58 -1.97 26.20 -10.35
N LEU A 59 -2.72 27.04 -9.66
CA LEU A 59 -3.39 26.66 -8.40
C LEU A 59 -4.64 25.82 -8.71
N LEU A 60 -4.70 24.60 -8.19
CA LEU A 60 -5.88 23.75 -8.29
C LEU A 60 -6.97 24.25 -7.33
N GLY A 61 -8.07 24.74 -7.88
CA GLY A 61 -9.21 25.27 -7.13
C GLY A 61 -9.32 26.80 -7.16
N LYS A 62 -10.18 27.37 -6.32
CA LYS A 62 -10.34 28.83 -6.18
C LYS A 62 -9.58 29.30 -4.94
N SER A 63 -9.04 30.52 -5.00
CA SER A 63 -8.51 31.18 -3.80
C SER A 63 -9.66 31.56 -2.87
N HIS A 64 -9.84 30.78 -1.80
CA HIS A 64 -10.82 31.04 -0.75
C HIS A 64 -10.18 31.85 0.39
N THR A 65 -10.91 32.83 0.91
CA THR A 65 -10.50 33.56 2.13
C THR A 65 -10.33 32.58 3.29
N ALA A 66 -9.23 32.70 4.03
CA ALA A 66 -8.76 31.67 4.98
C ALA A 66 -9.65 31.45 6.23
N THR A 67 -10.78 32.14 6.35
CA THR A 67 -11.67 32.15 7.51
C THR A 67 -12.40 30.84 7.79
N THR A 68 -12.44 29.89 6.84
CA THR A 68 -13.35 28.73 6.92
C THR A 68 -12.70 27.39 6.59
N VAL A 69 -11.39 27.23 6.80
CA VAL A 69 -10.73 25.91 6.73
C VAL A 69 -11.14 25.06 7.96
N ARG A 70 -12.33 24.47 7.90
CA ARG A 70 -12.75 23.40 8.84
C ARG A 70 -11.76 22.24 8.76
N LYS A 71 -11.52 21.58 9.89
CA LYS A 71 -10.60 20.42 9.99
C LYS A 71 -10.96 19.30 9.00
N ASP A 72 -12.23 19.19 8.62
CA ASP A 72 -12.74 18.21 7.65
C ASP A 72 -12.30 18.48 6.20
N GLY A 73 -12.11 19.75 5.80
CA GLY A 73 -11.83 20.12 4.40
C GLY A 73 -10.54 19.54 3.84
N PHE A 74 -9.57 19.19 4.70
CA PHE A 74 -8.40 18.43 4.25
C PHE A 74 -8.76 17.02 3.75
N SER A 75 -9.76 16.36 4.35
CA SER A 75 -10.24 15.04 3.89
C SER A 75 -10.97 15.12 2.56
N GLU A 76 -11.57 16.27 2.23
CA GLU A 76 -12.16 16.56 0.92
C GLU A 76 -11.07 16.78 -0.14
N LEU A 77 -9.99 17.51 0.20
CA LEU A 77 -8.84 17.71 -0.68
C LEU A 77 -8.10 16.40 -1.03
N ILE A 78 -8.10 15.41 -0.13
CA ILE A 78 -7.46 14.10 -0.36
C ILE A 78 -8.45 12.97 -0.70
N TRP A 79 -9.63 13.29 -1.27
CA TRP A 79 -10.68 12.32 -1.62
C TRP A 79 -10.19 11.11 -2.45
N CYS A 80 -9.13 11.28 -3.24
CA CYS A 80 -8.55 10.22 -4.06
C CYS A 80 -7.62 9.25 -3.29
N VAL A 81 -7.09 9.66 -2.13
CA VAL A 81 -6.19 8.82 -1.32
C VAL A 81 -6.88 7.52 -0.90
N PRO A 82 -8.11 7.49 -0.35
CA PRO A 82 -8.83 6.24 -0.05
C PRO A 82 -9.05 5.31 -1.25
N ILE A 83 -9.17 5.85 -2.47
CA ILE A 83 -9.22 5.05 -3.71
C ILE A 83 -7.86 4.39 -3.95
N GLY A 84 -6.76 5.14 -3.78
CA GLY A 84 -5.40 4.62 -3.78
C GLY A 84 -5.16 3.57 -2.70
N THR A 85 -5.58 3.84 -1.45
CA THR A 85 -5.53 2.92 -0.31
C THR A 85 -6.19 1.58 -0.64
N LEU A 86 -7.42 1.61 -1.19
CA LEU A 86 -8.16 0.40 -1.57
C LEU A 86 -7.50 -0.32 -2.74
N SER A 87 -7.24 0.39 -3.85
CA SER A 87 -6.68 -0.15 -5.09
C SER A 87 -5.30 -0.79 -4.88
N LEU A 88 -4.39 -0.10 -4.18
CA LEU A 88 -3.07 -0.62 -3.86
C LEU A 88 -3.17 -1.85 -2.95
N SER A 89 -4.13 -1.89 -2.02
CA SER A 89 -4.35 -3.05 -1.14
C SER A 89 -4.84 -4.29 -1.88
N LEU A 90 -5.47 -4.17 -3.06
CA LEU A 90 -5.87 -5.33 -3.87
C LEU A 90 -4.67 -6.17 -4.31
N THR A 91 -3.45 -5.61 -4.35
CA THR A 91 -2.20 -6.36 -4.63
C THR A 91 -1.91 -7.47 -3.62
N ALA A 92 -2.54 -7.45 -2.44
CA ALA A 92 -2.53 -8.56 -1.49
C ALA A 92 -3.03 -9.89 -2.11
N ILE A 93 -4.03 -9.83 -3.00
CA ILE A 93 -4.64 -11.02 -3.62
C ILE A 93 -3.66 -11.79 -4.52
N PRO A 94 -3.03 -11.18 -5.55
CA PRO A 94 -2.03 -11.87 -6.36
C PRO A 94 -0.78 -12.21 -5.55
N ALA A 95 -0.41 -11.42 -4.54
CA ALA A 95 0.73 -11.73 -3.66
C ALA A 95 0.52 -13.03 -2.87
N LEU A 96 -0.66 -13.22 -2.24
CA LEU A 96 -1.03 -14.47 -1.55
C LEU A 96 -0.99 -15.66 -2.52
N LYS A 97 -1.61 -15.52 -3.70
CA LYS A 97 -1.71 -16.59 -4.70
C LYS A 97 -0.34 -16.99 -5.27
N ALA A 98 0.49 -16.01 -5.64
CA ALA A 98 1.83 -16.26 -6.13
C ALA A 98 2.71 -16.91 -5.06
N SER A 99 2.73 -16.36 -3.84
CA SER A 99 3.62 -16.86 -2.78
C SER A 99 3.26 -18.27 -2.34
N ALA A 100 1.96 -18.56 -2.16
CA ALA A 100 1.49 -19.91 -1.85
C ALA A 100 1.82 -20.92 -2.97
N TRP A 101 1.75 -20.50 -4.23
CA TRP A 101 2.11 -21.34 -5.38
C TRP A 101 3.62 -21.64 -5.41
N ILE A 102 4.47 -20.62 -5.28
CA ILE A 102 5.93 -20.74 -5.27
C ILE A 102 6.39 -21.70 -4.17
N ASP A 103 5.84 -21.53 -2.95
CA ASP A 103 6.20 -22.32 -1.78
C ASP A 103 5.72 -23.78 -1.91
N ALA A 104 4.45 -24.00 -2.29
CA ALA A 104 3.92 -25.34 -2.52
C ALA A 104 4.68 -26.11 -3.62
N GLU A 105 4.99 -25.45 -4.75
CA GLU A 105 5.78 -26.03 -5.84
C GLU A 105 7.22 -26.35 -5.42
N TYR A 106 7.82 -25.56 -4.52
CA TYR A 106 9.10 -25.89 -3.91
C TYR A 106 8.96 -27.09 -2.98
N ALA A 107 7.98 -27.09 -2.07
CA ALA A 107 7.78 -28.12 -1.05
C ALA A 107 7.42 -29.50 -1.63
N LEU A 108 6.72 -29.53 -2.78
CA LEU A 108 6.42 -30.74 -3.55
C LEU A 108 7.68 -31.37 -4.19
N LYS A 109 8.66 -30.55 -4.57
CA LYS A 109 9.85 -30.98 -5.34
C LYS A 109 11.10 -31.16 -4.46
N ARG A 110 11.20 -30.40 -3.37
CA ARG A 110 12.33 -30.47 -2.44
C ARG A 110 12.18 -31.70 -1.55
N THR A 111 13.05 -32.69 -1.75
CA THR A 111 13.17 -33.87 -0.90
C THR A 111 14.25 -33.72 0.17
N VAL A 112 14.07 -34.43 1.28
CA VAL A 112 15.04 -34.59 2.38
C VAL A 112 15.06 -36.04 2.89
N GLY A 113 16.04 -36.37 3.74
CA GLY A 113 16.23 -37.71 4.31
C GLY A 113 17.04 -38.67 3.42
N ALA A 114 17.42 -39.82 3.97
CA ALA A 114 18.12 -40.87 3.22
C ALA A 114 17.21 -41.56 2.20
N THR A 115 15.92 -41.71 2.52
CA THR A 115 14.85 -42.00 1.56
C THR A 115 14.23 -40.67 1.13
N PRO A 116 14.36 -40.25 -0.14
CA PRO A 116 13.95 -38.90 -0.58
C PRO A 116 12.45 -38.63 -0.35
N THR A 117 12.16 -37.84 0.68
CA THR A 117 10.79 -37.53 1.13
C THR A 117 10.48 -36.05 0.84
N PRO A 118 9.47 -35.71 0.01
CA PRO A 118 9.07 -34.33 -0.24
C PRO A 118 8.69 -33.58 1.05
N ILE A 119 9.20 -32.36 1.23
CA ILE A 119 9.01 -31.62 2.49
C ILE A 119 7.55 -31.19 2.73
N ILE A 120 6.72 -31.15 1.68
CA ILE A 120 5.26 -30.98 1.80
C ILE A 120 4.57 -32.05 2.64
N HIS A 121 5.22 -33.18 2.96
CA HIS A 121 4.66 -34.17 3.90
C HIS A 121 4.78 -33.77 5.37
N PHE A 122 5.63 -32.79 5.73
CA PHE A 122 5.79 -32.33 7.11
C PHE A 122 4.74 -31.26 7.47
N ARG A 123 4.13 -31.40 8.65
CA ARG A 123 3.10 -30.45 9.14
C ARG A 123 3.61 -29.01 9.25
N THR A 124 4.89 -28.82 9.56
CA THR A 124 5.54 -27.50 9.64
C THR A 124 5.45 -26.72 8.33
N GLN A 125 5.62 -27.38 7.18
CA GLN A 125 5.50 -26.79 5.85
C GLN A 125 4.04 -26.67 5.41
N GLN A 126 3.23 -27.70 5.68
CA GLN A 126 1.81 -27.70 5.31
C GLN A 126 1.00 -26.54 5.93
N ILE A 127 1.23 -26.23 7.21
CA ILE A 127 0.45 -25.22 7.94
C ILE A 127 0.54 -23.82 7.30
N PRO A 128 1.73 -23.21 7.07
CA PRO A 128 1.82 -21.89 6.45
C PRO A 128 1.35 -21.89 4.99
N ILE A 129 1.62 -22.95 4.21
CA ILE A 129 1.14 -23.09 2.83
C ILE A 129 -0.39 -23.08 2.81
N PHE A 130 -1.05 -23.99 3.53
CA PHE A 130 -2.51 -24.11 3.53
C PHE A 130 -3.21 -22.90 4.16
N HIS A 131 -2.62 -22.27 5.17
CA HIS A 131 -3.12 -21.01 5.73
C HIS A 131 -3.06 -19.86 4.72
N THR A 132 -1.96 -19.75 3.95
CA THR A 132 -1.83 -18.74 2.88
C THR A 132 -2.82 -19.01 1.74
N ILE A 133 -3.03 -20.28 1.37
CA ILE A 133 -4.07 -20.67 0.40
C ILE A 133 -5.46 -20.29 0.90
N ALA A 134 -5.79 -20.55 2.17
CA ALA A 134 -7.09 -20.15 2.73
C ALA A 134 -7.30 -18.62 2.69
N GLN A 135 -6.27 -17.83 3.03
CA GLN A 135 -6.30 -16.38 2.86
C GLN A 135 -6.48 -15.97 1.38
N ALA A 136 -5.84 -16.67 0.45
CA ALA A 136 -5.93 -16.40 -1.00
C ALA A 136 -7.36 -16.61 -1.58
N TYR A 137 -8.22 -17.36 -0.89
CA TYR A 137 -9.65 -17.48 -1.18
C TYR A 137 -10.52 -16.49 -0.40
N VAL A 138 -10.20 -16.18 0.87
CA VAL A 138 -11.02 -15.27 1.71
C VAL A 138 -10.81 -13.78 1.40
N VAL A 139 -9.58 -13.36 1.09
CA VAL A 139 -9.27 -11.94 0.84
C VAL A 139 -9.95 -11.38 -0.42
N PRO A 140 -10.13 -12.11 -1.54
CA PRO A 140 -10.96 -11.67 -2.67
C PRO A 140 -12.41 -11.33 -2.29
N GLU A 141 -13.09 -12.21 -1.55
CA GLU A 141 -14.48 -11.99 -1.12
C GLU A 141 -14.59 -10.75 -0.21
N TYR A 142 -13.62 -10.60 0.70
CA TYR A 142 -13.54 -9.43 1.56
C TYR A 142 -13.18 -8.13 0.80
N ALA A 143 -12.42 -8.23 -0.29
CA ALA A 143 -12.13 -7.12 -1.19
C ALA A 143 -13.41 -6.65 -1.88
N GLN A 144 -14.18 -7.58 -2.48
CA GLN A 144 -15.47 -7.25 -3.10
C GLN A 144 -16.44 -6.62 -2.08
N TRP A 145 -16.62 -7.25 -0.92
CA TRP A 145 -17.48 -6.75 0.16
C TRP A 145 -17.11 -5.31 0.59
N SER A 146 -15.82 -5.00 0.59
CA SER A 146 -15.29 -3.67 0.92
C SER A 146 -15.46 -2.68 -0.23
N MET A 147 -15.24 -3.10 -1.48
CA MET A 147 -15.43 -2.29 -2.68
C MET A 147 -16.89 -1.88 -2.87
N GLU A 148 -17.85 -2.80 -2.70
CA GLU A 148 -19.29 -2.51 -2.74
C GLU A 148 -19.66 -1.36 -1.80
N ARG A 149 -19.20 -1.45 -0.54
CA ARG A 149 -19.49 -0.46 0.51
C ARG A 149 -18.71 0.84 0.35
N PHE A 150 -17.52 0.79 -0.26
CA PHE A 150 -16.75 1.96 -0.62
C PHE A 150 -17.37 2.75 -1.79
N MET A 151 -18.01 2.05 -2.74
CA MET A 151 -18.61 2.67 -3.93
C MET A 151 -20.07 3.13 -3.72
N ASP A 152 -20.78 2.62 -2.71
CA ASP A 152 -22.18 3.00 -2.45
C ASP A 152 -22.32 4.50 -2.08
N PRO A 153 -22.96 5.34 -2.93
CA PRO A 153 -23.08 6.77 -2.69
C PRO A 153 -24.01 7.12 -1.53
N ARG A 154 -24.78 6.15 -1.00
CA ARG A 154 -25.66 6.31 0.17
C ARG A 154 -24.91 6.23 1.50
N VAL A 155 -23.67 5.73 1.49
CA VAL A 155 -22.83 5.58 2.68
C VAL A 155 -22.04 6.88 2.92
N ASP A 156 -21.98 7.32 4.19
CA ASP A 156 -21.20 8.49 4.58
C ASP A 156 -19.73 8.37 4.11
N SER A 157 -19.13 9.51 3.76
CA SER A 157 -17.77 9.57 3.20
C SER A 157 -16.71 9.04 4.18
N ARG A 158 -16.82 9.33 5.49
CA ARG A 158 -15.88 8.80 6.49
C ARG A 158 -16.06 7.29 6.66
N LEU A 159 -17.30 6.80 6.65
CA LEU A 159 -17.57 5.36 6.73
C LEU A 159 -17.12 4.61 5.45
N ARG A 160 -17.24 5.22 4.26
CA ARG A 160 -16.62 4.70 3.03
C ARG A 160 -15.11 4.60 3.16
N HIS A 161 -14.44 5.67 3.61
CA HIS A 161 -12.99 5.66 3.85
C HIS A 161 -12.59 4.58 4.87
N ALA A 162 -13.40 4.38 5.92
CA ALA A 162 -13.18 3.32 6.91
C ALA A 162 -13.15 1.91 6.29
N TYR A 163 -14.02 1.59 5.32
CA TYR A 163 -13.97 0.29 4.64
C TYR A 163 -12.67 0.08 3.85
N ALA A 164 -12.15 1.11 3.17
CA ALA A 164 -10.84 1.03 2.50
C ALA A 164 -9.68 0.83 3.50
N MET A 165 -9.73 1.53 4.65
CA MET A 165 -8.72 1.43 5.72
C MET A 165 -8.74 0.07 6.42
N LEU A 166 -9.93 -0.47 6.69
CA LEU A 166 -10.14 -1.82 7.25
C LEU A 166 -9.66 -2.90 6.30
N PHE A 167 -10.02 -2.80 5.00
CA PHE A 167 -9.55 -3.73 3.99
C PHE A 167 -8.03 -3.74 3.91
N LYS A 168 -7.39 -2.57 3.79
CA LYS A 168 -5.93 -2.42 3.77
C LYS A 168 -5.27 -3.11 4.96
N THR A 169 -5.69 -2.74 6.17
CA THR A 169 -5.05 -3.18 7.41
C THR A 169 -5.05 -4.71 7.52
N VAL A 170 -6.21 -5.33 7.26
CA VAL A 170 -6.40 -6.77 7.34
C VAL A 170 -5.70 -7.50 6.19
N ALA A 171 -5.96 -7.11 4.94
CA ALA A 171 -5.44 -7.80 3.76
C ALA A 171 -3.91 -7.70 3.64
N VAL A 172 -3.34 -6.49 3.77
CA VAL A 172 -1.88 -6.29 3.69
C VAL A 172 -1.20 -6.83 4.94
N GLY A 173 -1.83 -6.75 6.11
CA GLY A 173 -1.31 -7.31 7.36
C GLY A 173 -1.16 -8.83 7.33
N HIS A 174 -2.24 -9.56 6.97
CA HIS A 174 -2.19 -11.01 6.84
C HIS A 174 -1.23 -11.45 5.72
N THR A 175 -1.28 -10.80 4.56
CA THR A 175 -0.42 -11.17 3.43
C THR A 175 1.06 -10.97 3.77
N LEU A 176 1.44 -9.84 4.36
CA LEU A 176 2.84 -9.61 4.75
C LEU A 176 3.33 -10.68 5.75
N SER A 177 2.51 -11.03 6.75
CA SER A 177 2.84 -12.09 7.71
C SER A 177 2.99 -13.46 7.04
N SER A 178 2.12 -13.81 6.10
CA SER A 178 2.17 -15.10 5.40
C SER A 178 3.36 -15.19 4.45
N VAL A 179 3.62 -14.16 3.64
CA VAL A 179 4.79 -14.10 2.74
C VAL A 179 6.11 -14.16 3.50
N GLN A 180 6.18 -13.54 4.68
CA GLN A 180 7.36 -13.61 5.55
C GLN A 180 7.67 -15.01 6.07
N ILE A 181 6.64 -15.82 6.34
CA ILE A 181 6.82 -17.20 6.80
C ILE A 181 7.23 -18.11 5.62
N LEU A 182 6.51 -18.04 4.49
CA LEU A 182 6.85 -18.83 3.29
C LEU A 182 8.29 -18.57 2.78
N SER A 183 8.71 -17.29 2.77
CA SER A 183 10.09 -16.91 2.44
C SER A 183 11.15 -17.62 3.32
N GLN A 184 10.81 -18.00 4.56
CA GLN A 184 11.69 -18.74 5.46
C GLN A 184 11.60 -20.25 5.27
N GLU A 185 10.42 -20.80 4.94
CA GLU A 185 10.20 -22.24 4.72
C GLU A 185 10.96 -22.79 3.50
N ILE A 186 11.23 -21.97 2.46
CA ILE A 186 12.13 -22.35 1.34
C ILE A 186 13.63 -22.01 1.59
N VAL A 187 13.96 -21.61 2.83
CA VAL A 187 15.33 -21.33 3.32
C VAL A 187 16.03 -20.26 2.46
N TRP A 188 17.32 -20.42 2.13
CA TRP A 188 18.12 -19.44 1.41
C TRP A 188 17.58 -19.07 0.02
N ARG A 189 16.69 -19.89 -0.58
CA ARG A 189 16.03 -19.54 -1.84
C ARG A 189 15.09 -18.36 -1.67
N GLY A 190 14.41 -18.20 -0.52
CA GLY A 190 13.44 -17.11 -0.32
C GLY A 190 14.06 -15.72 -0.36
N LEU A 191 15.38 -15.63 -0.10
CA LEU A 191 16.18 -14.42 -0.18
C LEU A 191 16.63 -14.06 -1.61
N LEU A 192 16.43 -14.94 -2.59
CA LEU A 192 16.75 -14.67 -4.00
C LEU A 192 15.60 -13.94 -4.70
N GLU A 193 15.93 -12.98 -5.57
CA GLU A 193 14.91 -12.30 -6.38
C GLU A 193 14.29 -13.18 -7.49
N ASP A 194 14.92 -14.33 -7.83
CA ASP A 194 14.53 -15.21 -8.94
C ASP A 194 13.10 -15.75 -8.84
N ASN A 195 12.70 -16.15 -7.63
CA ASN A 195 11.39 -16.67 -7.28
C ASN A 195 10.41 -15.58 -6.83
N GLN A 196 10.85 -14.32 -6.76
CA GLN A 196 10.05 -13.14 -6.43
C GLN A 196 9.50 -13.01 -4.99
N LEU A 197 9.66 -13.99 -4.08
CA LEU A 197 9.09 -13.92 -2.72
C LEU A 197 9.58 -12.69 -1.93
N ILE A 198 10.90 -12.50 -1.83
CA ILE A 198 11.48 -11.32 -1.15
C ILE A 198 11.03 -10.00 -1.80
N ARG A 199 10.81 -9.98 -3.12
CA ARG A 199 10.32 -8.80 -3.86
C ARG A 199 8.86 -8.50 -3.52
N ILE A 200 8.01 -9.51 -3.47
CA ILE A 200 6.61 -9.41 -3.04
C ILE A 200 6.56 -8.89 -1.59
N GLU A 201 7.41 -9.41 -0.71
CA GLU A 201 7.48 -8.99 0.69
C GLU A 201 7.87 -7.51 0.83
N LEU A 202 8.94 -7.08 0.14
CA LEU A 202 9.42 -5.70 0.15
C LEU A 202 8.41 -4.71 -0.48
N GLU A 203 7.61 -5.16 -1.45
CA GLU A 203 6.51 -4.36 -1.98
C GLU A 203 5.33 -4.23 -1.01
N LEU A 204 4.93 -5.32 -0.35
CA LEU A 204 3.90 -5.30 0.70
C LEU A 204 4.28 -4.42 1.90
N ARG A 205 5.57 -4.43 2.30
CA ARG A 205 6.09 -3.52 3.34
C ARG A 205 5.87 -2.04 2.96
N GLY A 206 6.05 -1.67 1.69
CA GLY A 206 5.79 -0.32 1.21
C GLY A 206 4.29 -0.01 1.07
N ASN A 207 3.50 -0.96 0.57
CA ASN A 207 2.04 -0.87 0.51
C ASN A 207 1.44 -0.53 1.89
N LYS A 208 1.89 -1.21 2.95
CA LYS A 208 1.48 -0.93 4.34
C LYS A 208 1.62 0.55 4.74
N ILE A 209 2.58 1.28 4.17
CA ILE A 209 2.94 2.67 4.48
C ILE A 209 2.31 3.67 3.47
N ALA A 210 2.29 3.35 2.18
CA ALA A 210 1.82 4.22 1.10
C ALA A 210 0.29 4.44 1.13
N GLU A 211 -0.20 5.60 0.70
CA GLU A 211 -1.62 5.99 0.83
C GLU A 211 -2.17 5.86 2.28
N GLY A 212 -1.32 6.24 3.24
CA GLY A 212 -1.57 6.25 4.68
C GLY A 212 -1.01 5.01 5.40
N ASP A 213 -0.15 5.20 6.40
CA ASP A 213 0.39 4.09 7.19
C ASP A 213 -0.74 3.36 7.94
N ALA A 214 -0.76 2.02 7.85
CA ALA A 214 -1.82 1.20 8.43
C ALA A 214 -2.03 1.45 9.94
N THR A 215 -0.98 1.74 10.71
CA THR A 215 -1.05 2.07 12.14
C THR A 215 -1.72 3.42 12.36
N VAL A 216 -1.31 4.45 11.60
CA VAL A 216 -1.91 5.78 11.64
C VAL A 216 -3.37 5.76 11.20
N LEU A 217 -3.70 4.95 10.19
CA LEU A 217 -5.08 4.72 9.75
C LEU A 217 -5.91 4.03 10.85
N CYS A 218 -5.37 3.03 11.55
CA CYS A 218 -6.05 2.40 12.69
C CYS A 218 -6.29 3.38 13.85
N ILE A 219 -5.29 4.21 14.19
CA ILE A 219 -5.42 5.25 15.24
C ILE A 219 -6.49 6.27 14.86
N ARG A 220 -6.52 6.73 13.60
CA ARG A 220 -7.59 7.59 13.09
C ARG A 220 -8.95 6.92 13.19
N LEU A 221 -9.06 5.66 12.74
CA LEU A 221 -10.32 4.92 12.72
C LEU A 221 -10.88 4.74 14.15
N ALA A 222 -10.04 4.30 15.09
CA ALA A 222 -10.41 4.18 16.49
C ALA A 222 -10.85 5.52 17.08
N SER A 223 -10.17 6.63 16.75
CA SER A 223 -10.56 7.99 17.17
C SER A 223 -11.86 8.47 16.51
N ASP A 224 -12.15 8.10 15.27
CA ASP A 224 -13.39 8.46 14.59
C ASP A 224 -14.58 7.64 15.12
N ILE A 225 -14.37 6.40 15.59
CA ILE A 225 -15.36 5.60 16.32
C ILE A 225 -15.58 6.14 17.75
N LEU A 226 -14.52 6.34 18.54
CA LEU A 226 -14.59 6.76 19.96
C LEU A 226 -15.14 8.19 20.19
N HIS A 227 -15.38 8.95 19.12
CA HIS A 227 -16.02 10.26 19.16
C HIS A 227 -17.35 10.27 18.37
N ASP A 228 -17.97 9.09 18.17
CA ASP A 228 -19.25 8.89 17.47
C ASP A 228 -19.33 9.52 16.06
N LYS A 229 -18.18 9.73 15.40
CA LYS A 229 -18.13 10.36 14.06
C LYS A 229 -18.49 9.39 12.94
N ILE A 230 -18.35 8.09 13.22
CA ILE A 230 -18.83 6.97 12.44
C ILE A 230 -19.31 5.88 13.40
N SER A 231 -20.30 5.10 12.98
CA SER A 231 -20.59 3.80 13.57
C SER A 231 -20.35 2.74 12.49
N ILE A 232 -19.59 1.70 12.82
CA ILE A 232 -19.44 0.53 11.94
C ILE A 232 -20.62 -0.38 12.25
N PRO A 233 -21.54 -0.63 11.29
CA PRO A 233 -22.68 -1.50 11.55
C PRO A 233 -22.19 -2.92 11.87
N PRO A 234 -22.82 -3.62 12.84
CA PRO A 234 -22.59 -5.05 13.03
C PRO A 234 -22.98 -5.82 11.75
N ARG A 235 -22.39 -7.00 11.57
CA ARG A 235 -22.76 -7.95 10.52
C ARG A 235 -24.01 -8.74 10.90
#